data_AF-A0A3S2WCI8-F1
#
_entry.id   AF-A0A3S2WCI8-F1
#
_cell.length_a   1.000
_cell.length_b   1.000
_cell.length_c   1.000
_cell.angle_alpha   90.00
_cell.angle_beta   90.00
_cell.angle_gamma   90.00
#
_symmetry.space_group_name_H-M   'P 1'
#
loop_
_entity.id
_entity.type
_entity.pdbx_description
1 polymer ?
#
loop_
_entity_poly.entity_id
_entity_poly.type
_entity_poly.pdbx_seq_one_letter_code
_entity_poly.pdbx_strand_id
1 'polypeptide(L)'
;MKSKILLLLLFISITATSQQIMTLKGNKQYKATPNWNFISTNYALGGEVQVQVAKTESGGILKLSAATTNPKFIISGTVYVYLSDNSYISCSDKGLFENSDTRLNSYFTFTAAEMNKLKKLNIASIRFNIKGKSDNFSSQTGNFTALNKKSYYTSSCEKSKNIFDTNKEITLL
;
A
#
# COMPACT_ATOMS: atom_id res chain seq x y z
N MET A 1 25.58 23.35 -43.63
CA MET A 1 24.23 22.79 -43.44
C MET A 1 24.15 21.49 -42.59
N LYS A 2 25.22 21.08 -41.88
CA LYS A 2 25.25 19.82 -41.10
C LYS A 2 25.15 19.97 -39.57
N SER A 3 25.25 21.19 -39.03
CA SER A 3 25.25 21.44 -37.57
C SER A 3 23.86 21.71 -36.97
N LYS A 4 22.85 22.04 -37.79
CA LYS A 4 21.49 22.36 -37.31
C LYS A 4 20.62 21.12 -37.02
N ILE A 5 21.04 19.93 -37.42
CA ILE A 5 20.29 18.68 -37.19
C ILE A 5 20.61 18.08 -35.80
N LEU A 6 21.78 18.39 -35.23
CA LEU A 6 22.19 17.83 -33.93
C LEU A 6 21.41 18.43 -32.74
N LEU A 7 20.88 19.66 -32.88
CA LEU A 7 20.14 20.33 -31.81
C LEU A 7 18.65 19.92 -31.73
N LEU A 8 18.12 19.26 -32.77
CA LEU A 8 16.69 18.88 -32.82
C LEU A 8 16.39 17.58 -32.05
N LEU A 9 17.42 16.79 -31.71
CA LEU A 9 17.27 15.51 -30.99
C LEU A 9 17.25 15.64 -29.45
N LEU A 10 17.49 16.83 -28.90
CA LEU A 10 17.59 17.07 -27.45
C LEU A 10 16.25 17.41 -26.76
N PHE A 11 15.14 17.50 -27.50
CA PHE A 11 13.83 17.90 -26.95
C PHE A 11 12.84 16.75 -26.75
N ILE A 12 13.24 15.50 -26.96
CA ILE A 12 12.41 14.35 -26.58
C ILE A 12 12.67 14.08 -25.10
N SER A 13 12.07 14.89 -24.23
CA SER A 13 12.02 14.63 -22.79
C SER A 13 11.15 13.39 -22.56
N ILE A 14 11.76 12.21 -22.57
CA ILE A 14 11.10 10.97 -22.20
C ILE A 14 10.76 11.09 -20.71
N THR A 15 9.49 11.34 -20.38
CA THR A 15 9.01 11.32 -19.00
C THR A 15 8.88 9.86 -18.56
N ALA A 16 10.01 9.27 -18.17
CA ALA A 16 10.02 7.94 -17.58
C ALA A 16 9.36 8.00 -16.19
N THR A 17 8.14 7.47 -16.07
CA THR A 17 7.53 7.21 -14.77
C THR A 17 8.14 5.93 -14.21
N SER A 18 9.06 6.06 -13.26
CA SER A 18 9.65 4.90 -12.59
C SER A 18 8.64 4.28 -11.64
N GLN A 19 8.13 3.10 -11.99
CA GLN A 19 7.25 2.29 -11.12
C GLN A 19 8.10 1.64 -10.02
N GLN A 20 7.60 1.61 -8.79
CA GLN A 20 8.33 0.97 -7.70
C GLN A 20 8.32 -0.56 -7.86
N ILE A 21 9.25 -1.23 -7.19
CA ILE A 21 9.33 -2.69 -7.16
C ILE A 21 8.96 -3.19 -5.78
N MET A 22 8.02 -4.13 -5.73
CA MET A 22 7.72 -4.93 -4.54
C MET A 22 8.48 -6.25 -4.64
N THR A 23 9.29 -6.54 -3.63
CA THR A 23 10.03 -7.81 -3.52
C THR A 23 9.35 -8.71 -2.50
N LEU A 24 9.06 -9.96 -2.89
CA LEU A 24 8.59 -11.03 -2.01
C LEU A 24 9.68 -12.09 -1.82
N LYS A 25 9.49 -12.96 -0.82
CA LYS A 25 10.29 -14.13 -0.48
C LYS A 25 10.68 -14.92 -1.72
N GLY A 26 11.96 -15.27 -1.78
CA GLY A 26 12.58 -15.88 -2.96
C GLY A 26 12.93 -14.89 -4.06
N ASN A 27 13.09 -13.60 -3.74
CA ASN A 27 13.46 -12.52 -4.66
C ASN A 27 12.51 -12.34 -5.85
N LYS A 28 11.23 -12.70 -5.69
CA LYS A 28 10.21 -12.41 -6.72
C LYS A 28 9.89 -10.93 -6.70
N GLN A 29 10.03 -10.28 -7.84
CA GLN A 29 9.84 -8.84 -8.00
C GLN A 29 8.60 -8.54 -8.83
N TYR A 30 7.82 -7.58 -8.38
CA TYR A 30 6.60 -7.14 -9.05
C TYR A 30 6.58 -5.63 -9.19
N LYS A 31 6.08 -5.15 -10.33
CA LYS A 31 5.78 -3.72 -10.52
C LYS A 31 4.70 -3.31 -9.54
N ALA A 32 4.94 -2.22 -8.83
CA ALA A 32 4.14 -1.79 -7.70
C ALA A 32 3.93 -0.28 -7.69
N THR A 33 2.86 0.13 -7.03
CA THR A 33 2.61 1.53 -6.69
C THR A 33 3.66 2.04 -5.70
N PRO A 34 3.76 3.36 -5.53
CA PRO A 34 4.28 3.97 -4.31
C PRO A 34 3.71 3.35 -3.03
N ASN A 35 4.44 3.48 -1.92
CA ASN A 35 3.92 3.22 -0.59
C ASN A 35 3.03 4.40 -0.15
N TRP A 36 1.78 4.11 0.22
CA TRP A 36 0.86 5.08 0.80
C TRP A 36 0.82 4.92 2.32
N ASN A 37 0.98 6.02 3.06
CA ASN A 37 0.89 6.01 4.51
C ASN A 37 -0.56 6.27 4.92
N PHE A 38 -1.31 5.21 5.20
CA PHE A 38 -2.67 5.31 5.70
C PHE A 38 -2.65 5.51 7.22
N ILE A 39 -3.58 6.31 7.74
CA ILE A 39 -3.67 6.63 9.17
C ILE A 39 -4.48 5.55 9.90
N SER A 40 -3.91 4.96 10.94
CA SER A 40 -4.59 4.07 11.88
C SER A 40 -4.48 4.63 13.30
N THR A 41 -5.45 5.45 13.70
CA THR A 41 -5.41 6.22 14.96
C THR A 41 -5.26 5.36 16.22
N ASN A 42 -5.71 4.11 16.15
CA ASN A 42 -5.68 3.18 17.29
C ASN A 42 -4.43 2.30 17.29
N TYR A 43 -3.51 2.47 16.33
CA TYR A 43 -2.27 1.71 16.29
C TYR A 43 -1.18 2.38 17.14
N ALA A 44 -0.66 1.63 18.12
CA ALA A 44 0.21 2.16 19.16
C ALA A 44 1.54 2.76 18.66
N LEU A 45 2.05 2.32 17.50
CA LEU A 45 3.34 2.74 16.97
C LEU A 45 3.17 3.64 15.75
N GLY A 46 3.09 4.95 16.01
CA GLY A 46 3.09 6.01 14.99
C GLY A 46 1.75 6.25 14.30
N GLY A 47 0.74 5.41 14.54
CA GLY A 47 -0.60 5.59 13.96
C GLY A 47 -0.64 5.48 12.43
N GLU A 48 0.33 4.80 11.81
CA GLU A 48 0.46 4.69 10.36
C GLU A 48 0.60 3.23 9.91
N VAL A 49 0.01 2.94 8.75
CA VAL A 49 0.14 1.67 8.04
C VAL A 49 0.49 1.97 6.59
N GLN A 50 1.60 1.41 6.13
CA GLN A 50 2.02 1.50 4.75
C GLN A 50 1.23 0.49 3.90
N VAL A 51 0.65 1.00 2.83
CA VAL A 51 -0.14 0.24 1.86
C VAL A 51 0.55 0.35 0.51
N GLN A 52 0.75 -0.80 -0.15
CA GLN A 52 1.30 -0.86 -1.50
C GLN A 52 0.57 -1.93 -2.29
N VAL A 53 0.33 -1.67 -3.58
CA VAL A 53 -0.29 -2.64 -4.48
C VAL A 53 0.67 -2.97 -5.61
N ALA A 54 0.85 -4.26 -5.89
CA ALA A 54 1.64 -4.75 -7.01
C ALA A 54 0.78 -5.53 -8.00
N LYS A 55 1.17 -5.54 -9.27
CA LYS A 55 0.53 -6.33 -10.32
C LYS A 55 1.28 -7.63 -10.54
N THR A 56 0.50 -8.69 -10.75
CA THR A 56 0.98 -10.03 -11.10
C THR A 56 0.33 -10.46 -12.42
N GLU A 57 0.71 -11.62 -12.95
CA GLU A 57 0.10 -12.18 -14.16
C GLU A 57 -1.38 -12.53 -13.98
N SER A 58 -1.80 -12.94 -12.77
CA SER A 58 -3.17 -13.43 -12.49
C SER A 58 -4.03 -12.48 -11.67
N GLY A 59 -3.50 -11.29 -11.31
CA GLY A 59 -4.19 -10.34 -10.46
C GLY A 59 -3.21 -9.37 -9.80
N GLY A 60 -3.26 -9.24 -8.48
CA GLY A 60 -2.38 -8.33 -7.75
C GLY A 60 -2.03 -8.79 -6.33
N ILE A 61 -1.12 -8.05 -5.71
CA ILE A 61 -0.68 -8.26 -4.34
C ILE A 61 -0.90 -6.96 -3.57
N LEU A 62 -1.59 -7.03 -2.45
CA LEU A 62 -1.64 -5.99 -1.43
C LEU A 62 -0.55 -6.28 -0.39
N LYS A 63 0.34 -5.32 -0.17
CA LYS A 63 1.25 -5.33 0.97
C LYS A 63 0.73 -4.37 2.03
N LEU A 64 0.55 -4.89 3.24
CA LEU A 64 0.34 -4.09 4.45
C LEU A 64 1.61 -4.13 5.28
N SER A 65 2.03 -2.96 5.76
CA SER A 65 3.21 -2.84 6.60
C SER A 65 2.99 -1.90 7.78
N ALA A 66 3.24 -2.40 8.98
CA ALA A 66 3.04 -1.66 10.23
C ALA A 66 4.33 -1.73 11.07
N ALA A 67 4.68 -0.64 11.75
CA ALA A 67 5.84 -0.62 12.64
C ALA A 67 5.63 -1.52 13.85
N THR A 68 6.59 -2.35 14.24
CA THR A 68 6.46 -3.25 15.41
C THR A 68 7.68 -3.13 16.31
N THR A 69 7.50 -3.41 17.61
CA THR A 69 8.60 -3.72 18.52
C THR A 69 8.80 -5.22 18.73
N ASN A 70 7.90 -6.05 18.19
CA ASN A 70 7.97 -7.50 18.29
C ASN A 70 7.75 -8.15 16.90
N PRO A 71 8.81 -8.68 16.27
CA PRO A 71 8.71 -9.30 14.95
C PRO A 71 7.94 -10.62 14.96
N LYS A 72 7.55 -11.15 16.13
CA LYS A 72 6.70 -12.34 16.26
C LYS A 72 5.21 -12.04 16.05
N PHE A 73 4.81 -10.77 16.03
CA PHE A 73 3.46 -10.38 15.64
C PHE A 73 3.25 -10.56 14.14
N ILE A 74 2.02 -10.71 13.69
CA ILE A 74 1.70 -10.96 12.28
C ILE A 74 0.39 -10.24 11.93
N ILE A 75 0.38 -9.47 10.83
CA ILE A 75 -0.87 -9.00 10.25
C ILE A 75 -1.54 -10.20 9.55
N SER A 76 -2.71 -10.61 10.02
CA SER A 76 -3.30 -11.89 9.62
C SER A 76 -4.82 -11.92 9.74
N GLY A 77 -5.41 -13.00 9.25
CA GLY A 77 -6.86 -13.13 9.11
C GLY A 77 -7.41 -12.32 7.94
N THR A 78 -8.73 -12.26 7.80
CA THR A 78 -9.37 -11.58 6.68
C THR A 78 -9.11 -10.08 6.70
N VAL A 79 -8.60 -9.56 5.59
CA VAL A 79 -8.41 -8.12 5.36
C VAL A 79 -9.55 -7.61 4.48
N TYR A 80 -10.20 -6.54 4.93
CA TYR A 80 -11.27 -5.89 4.17
C TYR A 80 -10.79 -4.56 3.62
N VAL A 81 -10.72 -4.45 2.29
CA VAL A 81 -10.36 -3.23 1.58
C VAL A 81 -11.64 -2.54 1.14
N TYR A 82 -12.04 -1.49 1.86
CA TYR A 82 -13.22 -0.69 1.55
C TYR A 82 -12.88 0.33 0.47
N LEU A 83 -13.73 0.44 -0.54
CA LEU A 83 -13.57 1.32 -1.67
C LEU A 83 -14.41 2.60 -1.50
N SER A 84 -14.12 3.60 -2.33
CA SER A 84 -14.79 4.91 -2.28
C SER A 84 -16.29 4.87 -2.59
N ASP A 85 -16.80 3.80 -3.17
CA ASP A 85 -18.23 3.57 -3.43
C ASP A 85 -18.93 2.77 -2.31
N ASN A 86 -18.26 2.58 -1.16
CA ASN A 86 -18.71 1.77 -0.02
C ASN A 86 -18.78 0.25 -0.29
N SER A 87 -18.39 -0.23 -1.46
CA SER A 87 -18.14 -1.66 -1.67
C SER A 87 -16.83 -2.07 -0.99
N TYR A 88 -16.57 -3.38 -0.91
CA TYR A 88 -15.32 -3.89 -0.35
C TYR A 88 -14.80 -5.10 -1.11
N ILE A 89 -13.49 -5.32 -0.96
CA ILE A 89 -12.77 -6.52 -1.37
C ILE A 89 -12.33 -7.27 -0.12
N SER A 90 -12.61 -8.57 -0.05
CA SER A 90 -12.25 -9.42 1.08
C SER A 90 -11.05 -10.29 0.71
N CYS A 91 -9.90 -10.00 1.30
CA CYS A 91 -8.69 -10.77 1.08
C CYS A 91 -8.52 -11.82 2.17
N SER A 92 -8.50 -13.09 1.78
CA SER A 92 -8.19 -14.19 2.70
C SER A 92 -6.69 -14.27 2.98
N ASP A 93 -6.34 -14.52 4.23
CA ASP A 93 -4.96 -14.72 4.66
C ASP A 93 -4.41 -16.05 4.14
N LYS A 94 -3.27 -15.99 3.44
CA LYS A 94 -2.53 -17.16 2.93
C LYS A 94 -1.24 -17.44 3.70
N GLY A 95 -1.01 -16.75 4.82
CA GLY A 95 0.19 -16.89 5.64
C GLY A 95 1.45 -16.32 4.99
N LEU A 96 1.31 -15.36 4.07
CA LEU A 96 2.43 -14.74 3.37
C LEU A 96 2.87 -13.47 4.12
N PHE A 97 4.00 -13.53 4.83
CA PHE A 97 4.55 -12.41 5.58
C PHE A 97 6.08 -12.47 5.67
N GLU A 98 6.69 -11.29 5.84
CA GLU A 98 8.13 -11.03 5.96
C GLU A 98 8.37 -9.95 7.00
N ASN A 99 8.41 -10.35 8.26
CA ASN A 99 8.68 -9.40 9.32
C ASN A 99 10.17 -9.08 9.38
N SER A 100 10.48 -7.83 9.68
CA SER A 100 11.78 -7.39 10.16
C SER A 100 11.65 -6.98 11.63
N ASP A 101 12.78 -6.70 12.27
CA ASP A 101 12.81 -6.31 13.68
C ASP A 101 11.94 -5.09 14.00
N THR A 102 11.70 -4.22 13.00
CA THR A 102 10.98 -2.96 13.17
C THR A 102 9.65 -2.90 12.43
N ARG A 103 9.35 -3.85 11.55
CA ARG A 103 8.12 -3.82 10.73
C ARG A 103 7.52 -5.20 10.50
N LEU A 104 6.20 -5.26 10.64
CA LEU A 104 5.41 -6.35 10.09
C LEU A 104 5.20 -6.08 8.61
N ASN A 105 5.37 -7.10 7.76
CA ASN A 105 4.97 -7.01 6.36
C ASN A 105 4.14 -8.24 6.03
N SER A 106 2.92 -8.05 5.55
CA SER A 106 2.04 -9.15 5.17
C SER A 106 1.41 -8.89 3.81
N TYR A 107 1.24 -9.97 3.06
CA TYR A 107 0.89 -9.95 1.65
C TYR A 107 -0.43 -10.68 1.44
N PHE A 108 -1.33 -10.02 0.72
CA PHE A 108 -2.66 -10.52 0.39
C PHE A 108 -2.84 -10.48 -1.12
N THR A 109 -3.66 -11.37 -1.68
CA THR A 109 -3.83 -11.47 -3.14
C THR A 109 -5.15 -10.89 -3.60
N PHE A 110 -5.13 -10.14 -4.68
CA PHE A 110 -6.29 -9.75 -5.46
C PHE A 110 -6.40 -10.61 -6.72
N THR A 111 -7.63 -10.91 -7.11
CA THR A 111 -7.97 -11.43 -8.44
C THR A 111 -7.87 -10.33 -9.50
N ALA A 112 -7.83 -10.72 -10.77
CA ALA A 112 -7.89 -9.78 -11.89
C ALA A 112 -9.14 -8.88 -11.85
N ALA A 113 -10.30 -9.42 -11.47
CA ALA A 113 -11.55 -8.65 -11.37
C ALA A 113 -11.47 -7.59 -10.26
N GLU A 114 -10.88 -7.93 -9.11
CA GLU A 114 -10.66 -6.99 -8.00
C GLU A 114 -9.65 -5.90 -8.36
N MET A 115 -8.57 -6.25 -9.06
CA MET A 115 -7.64 -5.27 -9.62
C MET A 115 -8.33 -4.29 -10.57
N ASN A 116 -9.25 -4.78 -11.42
CA ASN A 116 -10.03 -3.92 -12.29
C ASN A 116 -10.98 -2.97 -11.52
N LYS A 117 -11.49 -3.38 -10.35
CA LYS A 117 -12.22 -2.47 -9.46
C LYS A 117 -11.29 -1.40 -8.87
N LEU A 118 -10.11 -1.78 -8.41
CA LEU A 118 -9.11 -0.86 -7.85
C LEU A 118 -8.59 0.16 -8.86
N LYS A 119 -8.57 -0.17 -10.16
CA LYS A 119 -8.27 0.81 -11.23
C LYS A 119 -9.34 1.89 -11.38
N LYS A 120 -10.58 1.61 -10.97
CA LYS A 120 -11.71 2.53 -11.10
C LYS A 120 -11.96 3.32 -9.81
N LEU A 121 -11.81 2.67 -8.67
CA LEU A 121 -12.22 3.17 -7.36
C LEU A 121 -11.02 3.33 -6.43
N ASN A 122 -11.03 4.40 -5.65
CA ASN A 122 -10.01 4.60 -4.63
C ASN A 122 -10.22 3.66 -3.45
N ILE A 123 -9.13 3.23 -2.83
CA ILE A 123 -9.18 2.57 -1.52
C ILE A 123 -9.54 3.65 -0.49
N ALA A 124 -10.65 3.51 0.21
CA ALA A 124 -11.08 4.43 1.26
C ALA A 124 -10.47 4.06 2.62
N SER A 125 -10.52 2.77 2.97
CA SER A 125 -9.92 2.26 4.21
C SER A 125 -9.63 0.76 4.11
N ILE A 126 -8.78 0.28 5.02
CA ILE A 126 -8.43 -1.14 5.12
C ILE A 126 -8.60 -1.58 6.57
N ARG A 127 -9.43 -2.59 6.81
CA ARG A 127 -9.53 -3.27 8.11
C ARG A 127 -8.63 -4.49 8.11
N PHE A 128 -7.82 -4.63 9.15
CA PHE A 128 -6.85 -5.71 9.30
C PHE A 128 -6.65 -6.04 10.77
N ASN A 129 -6.09 -7.21 11.05
CA ASN A 129 -5.85 -7.66 12.42
C ASN A 129 -4.36 -7.97 12.61
N ILE A 130 -3.83 -7.66 13.78
CA ILE A 130 -2.49 -8.10 14.18
C ILE A 130 -2.64 -9.10 15.31
N LYS A 131 -2.09 -10.31 15.12
CA LYS A 131 -2.07 -11.37 16.12
C LYS A 131 -0.64 -11.64 16.59
N GLY A 132 -0.52 -12.15 17.80
CA GLY A 132 0.76 -12.51 18.42
C GLY A 132 0.54 -13.14 19.78
N LYS A 133 1.59 -13.78 20.32
CA LYS A 133 1.57 -14.15 21.74
C LYS A 133 1.68 -12.87 22.55
N SER A 134 0.67 -12.57 23.37
CA SER A 134 0.67 -11.42 24.27
C SER A 134 1.83 -11.53 25.24
N ASP A 135 2.72 -10.55 25.20
CA ASP A 135 3.66 -10.22 26.28
C ASP A 135 3.13 -8.98 27.03
N ASN A 136 3.95 -8.38 27.90
CA ASN A 136 3.58 -7.17 28.64
C ASN A 136 3.27 -5.94 27.73
N PHE A 137 3.41 -6.06 26.40
CA PHE A 137 3.25 -4.98 25.42
C PHE A 137 2.19 -5.28 24.33
N SER A 138 1.04 -5.86 24.72
CA SER A 138 -0.02 -6.31 23.81
C SER A 138 -0.81 -5.21 23.07
N SER A 139 -0.49 -3.93 23.24
CA SER A 139 -1.17 -2.79 22.59
C SER A 139 -1.02 -2.76 21.05
N GLN A 140 -0.11 -3.56 20.50
CA GLN A 140 0.10 -3.72 19.06
C GLN A 140 -0.72 -4.85 18.44
N THR A 141 -1.42 -5.65 19.24
CA THR A 141 -2.31 -6.72 18.79
C THR A 141 -3.76 -6.28 18.85
N GLY A 142 -4.60 -6.81 17.96
CA GLY A 142 -6.02 -6.46 17.90
C GLY A 142 -6.51 -6.20 16.47
N ASN A 143 -7.61 -5.47 16.37
CA ASN A 143 -8.26 -5.13 15.11
C ASN A 143 -8.07 -3.64 14.83
N PHE A 144 -7.65 -3.32 13.62
CA PHE A 144 -7.25 -1.97 13.23
C PHE A 144 -7.93 -1.58 11.92
N THR A 145 -8.10 -0.27 11.75
CA THR A 145 -8.54 0.32 10.48
C THR A 145 -7.52 1.36 10.06
N ALA A 146 -7.00 1.24 8.85
CA ALA A 146 -6.14 2.22 8.21
C ALA A 146 -6.98 3.04 7.22
N LEU A 147 -7.00 4.35 7.38
CA LEU A 147 -7.77 5.29 6.57
C LEU A 147 -6.89 5.92 5.51
N ASN A 148 -7.39 6.04 4.29
CA ASN A 148 -6.75 6.79 3.21
C ASN A 148 -6.88 8.31 3.49
N LYS A 149 -6.05 8.82 4.40
CA LYS A 149 -5.96 10.24 4.77
C LYS A 149 -4.50 10.63 4.98
N LYS A 150 -4.12 11.83 4.54
CA LYS A 150 -2.76 12.36 4.63
C LYS A 150 -2.51 13.27 5.85
N SER A 151 -3.53 13.88 6.46
CA SER A 151 -3.32 14.90 7.50
C SER A 151 -4.25 14.73 8.71
N TYR A 152 -3.63 14.39 9.85
CA TYR A 152 -4.21 14.56 11.19
C TYR A 152 -3.76 15.89 11.83
N TYR A 153 -2.88 16.66 11.17
CA TYR A 153 -2.37 17.93 11.68
C TYR A 153 -2.80 19.08 10.78
N THR A 154 -3.62 19.96 11.35
CA THR A 154 -4.05 21.23 10.77
C THR A 154 -2.96 22.27 10.95
N SER A 155 -2.40 22.77 9.86
CA SER A 155 -1.87 24.14 9.82
C SER A 155 -2.44 24.77 8.56
N SER A 156 -3.35 25.71 8.77
CA SER A 156 -3.81 26.75 7.86
C SER A 156 -2.83 27.11 6.73
N CYS A 157 -2.83 26.33 5.65
CA CYS A 157 -2.40 26.66 4.29
C CYS A 157 -2.29 25.34 3.51
N GLU A 158 -3.29 25.06 2.68
CA GLU A 158 -3.18 24.46 1.34
C GLU A 158 -4.43 23.63 1.07
N LYS A 159 -5.11 23.99 -0.03
CA LYS A 159 -6.16 23.20 -0.66
C LYS A 159 -5.56 21.95 -1.34
N SER A 160 -4.72 21.19 -0.64
CA SER A 160 -4.14 19.95 -1.17
C SER A 160 -5.04 18.77 -0.78
N LYS A 161 -5.38 17.93 -1.76
CA LYS A 161 -6.26 16.78 -1.58
C LYS A 161 -5.66 15.83 -0.54
N ASN A 162 -6.31 15.71 0.62
CA ASN A 162 -5.86 14.92 1.76
C ASN A 162 -5.97 13.39 1.58
N ILE A 163 -6.11 12.88 0.34
CA ILE A 163 -6.43 11.49 0.03
C ILE A 163 -5.52 11.04 -1.12
N PHE A 164 -4.94 9.85 -1.01
CA PHE A 164 -4.20 9.23 -2.10
C PHE A 164 -5.18 8.83 -3.22
N ASP A 165 -4.92 9.29 -4.45
CA ASP A 165 -5.61 8.85 -5.67
C ASP A 165 -5.10 7.45 -6.09
N THR A 166 -5.25 6.47 -5.19
CA THR A 166 -4.81 5.07 -5.36
C THR A 166 -5.22 4.48 -6.70
N ASN A 167 -6.41 4.81 -7.21
CA ASN A 167 -6.91 4.30 -8.48
C ASN A 167 -6.06 4.74 -9.69
N LYS A 168 -5.59 5.99 -9.69
CA LYS A 168 -4.73 6.54 -10.75
C LYS A 168 -3.40 5.80 -10.77
N GLU A 169 -2.80 5.61 -9.62
CA GLU A 169 -1.51 4.93 -9.50
C GLU A 169 -1.61 3.43 -9.83
N ILE A 170 -2.69 2.76 -9.41
CA ILE A 170 -2.94 1.35 -9.77
C ILE A 170 -3.22 1.21 -11.27
N THR A 171 -3.79 2.22 -11.92
CA THR A 171 -4.02 2.22 -13.38
C THR A 171 -2.71 2.22 -14.17
N LEU A 172 -1.64 2.79 -13.61
CA LEU A 172 -0.30 2.79 -14.22
C LEU A 172 0.39 1.43 -14.19
N LEU A 173 -0.16 0.42 -13.48
CA LEU A 173 0.36 -0.95 -13.41
C LEU A 173 -0.08 -1.86 -14.58
#